data_AF-A0A9X2IZY8-F1
#
_entry.id   AF-A0A9X2IZY8-F1
#
_cell.length_a   1.000
_cell.length_b   1.000
_cell.length_c   1.000
_cell.angle_alpha   90.00
_cell.angle_beta   90.00
_cell.angle_gamma   90.00
#
_symmetry.space_group_name_H-M   'P 1'
#
loop_
_entity.id
_entity.type
_entity.pdbx_description
1 polymer ?
#
loop_
_entity_poly.entity_id
_entity_poly.type
_entity_poly.pdbx_seq_one_letter_code
_entity_poly.pdbx_strand_id
1 'polypeptide(L)'
;MATDQVIQQLLEVFSSVVGEDAVHGPDTARGDMEVWDSLAQVRLVYAVERAFDVELPERLLTSEVSLLDIAAAVVDAQKAKTP
;
A
#
# COMPACT_ATOMS: atom_id res chain seq x y z
N MET A 1 -0.44 10.54 11.06
CA MET A 1 -1.87 10.57 10.66
C MET A 1 -2.65 9.54 11.47
N ALA A 2 -3.98 9.60 11.49
CA ALA A 2 -4.78 8.48 12.03
C ALA A 2 -4.70 7.28 11.06
N THR A 3 -4.66 6.06 11.57
CA THR A 3 -4.54 4.84 10.75
C THR A 3 -5.66 4.75 9.71
N ASP A 4 -6.89 5.12 10.07
CA ASP A 4 -8.03 5.16 9.14
C ASP A 4 -7.80 6.10 7.94
N GLN A 5 -7.12 7.24 8.15
CA GLN A 5 -6.80 8.16 7.05
C GLN A 5 -5.77 7.56 6.10
N VAL A 6 -4.77 6.84 6.64
CA VAL A 6 -3.77 6.14 5.83
C VAL A 6 -4.45 5.05 5.00
N ILE A 7 -5.37 4.29 5.59
CA ILE A 7 -6.10 3.24 4.87
C ILE A 7 -6.96 3.84 3.74
N GLN A 8 -7.73 4.90 4.01
CA GLN A 8 -8.56 5.53 2.99
C GLN A 8 -7.73 6.05 1.81
N GLN A 9 -6.65 6.78 2.08
CA GLN A 9 -5.77 7.29 1.04
C GLN A 9 -5.02 6.14 0.32
N LEU A 10 -4.65 5.07 1.02
CA LEU A 10 -4.03 3.89 0.40
C LEU A 10 -4.98 3.21 -0.58
N LEU A 11 -6.27 3.09 -0.25
CA LEU A 11 -7.27 2.52 -1.15
C LEU A 11 -7.45 3.37 -2.41
N GLU A 12 -7.40 4.70 -2.29
CA GLU A 12 -7.44 5.60 -3.46
C GLU A 12 -6.20 5.42 -4.35
N VAL A 13 -5.01 5.37 -3.74
CA VAL A 13 -3.75 5.11 -4.48
C VAL A 13 -3.78 3.74 -5.15
N PHE A 14 -4.30 2.74 -4.44
CA PHE A 14 -4.45 1.39 -4.96
C PHE A 14 -5.33 1.37 -6.21
N SER A 15 -6.54 1.92 -6.12
CA SER A 15 -7.48 1.99 -7.24
C SER A 15 -6.88 2.73 -8.43
N SER A 16 -6.12 3.82 -8.19
CA SER A 16 -5.41 4.55 -9.25
C SER A 16 -4.29 3.76 -9.92
N VAL A 17 -3.63 2.84 -9.22
CA VAL A 17 -2.47 2.08 -9.73
C VAL A 17 -2.89 0.78 -10.38
N VAL A 18 -3.76 0.03 -9.70
CA VAL A 18 -4.25 -1.28 -10.12
C VAL A 18 -5.38 -1.15 -11.15
N GLY A 19 -6.11 -0.04 -11.11
CA GLY A 19 -7.23 0.25 -12.02
C GLY A 19 -8.57 -0.34 -11.58
N GLU A 20 -8.58 -1.07 -10.46
CA GLU A 20 -9.77 -1.64 -9.83
C GLU A 20 -9.75 -1.39 -8.31
N ASP A 21 -10.94 -1.34 -7.71
CA ASP A 21 -11.08 -1.19 -6.28
C ASP A 21 -10.73 -2.51 -5.55
N ALA A 22 -10.23 -2.37 -4.32
CA ALA A 22 -9.81 -3.49 -3.49
C ALA A 22 -11.02 -4.37 -3.09
N VAL A 23 -11.01 -5.65 -3.48
CA VAL A 23 -12.15 -6.58 -3.33
C VAL A 23 -12.56 -6.86 -1.88
N HIS A 24 -11.63 -6.71 -0.94
CA HIS A 24 -11.81 -6.88 0.51
C HIS A 24 -11.40 -5.63 1.30
N GLY A 25 -11.37 -4.47 0.65
CA GLY A 25 -10.88 -3.23 1.28
C GLY A 25 -9.45 -3.40 1.78
N PRO A 26 -9.11 -2.98 3.02
CA PRO A 26 -7.74 -3.09 3.54
C PRO A 26 -7.24 -4.53 3.68
N ASP A 27 -8.14 -5.51 3.79
CA ASP A 27 -7.75 -6.92 3.91
C ASP A 27 -7.41 -7.56 2.55
N THR A 28 -7.59 -6.83 1.44
CA THR A 28 -7.26 -7.33 0.10
C THR A 28 -5.77 -7.65 0.01
N ALA A 29 -5.48 -8.89 -0.34
CA ALA A 29 -4.14 -9.37 -0.62
C ALA A 29 -3.89 -9.48 -2.13
N ARG A 30 -2.61 -9.51 -2.51
CA ARG A 30 -2.20 -9.69 -3.90
C ARG A 30 -2.81 -10.94 -4.55
N GLY A 31 -2.97 -12.03 -3.79
CA GLY A 31 -3.58 -13.27 -4.27
C GLY A 31 -5.08 -13.17 -4.57
N ASP A 32 -5.77 -12.14 -4.08
CA ASP A 32 -7.22 -11.98 -4.24
C ASP A 32 -7.61 -11.32 -5.56
N MET A 33 -6.65 -10.71 -6.27
CA MET A 33 -6.91 -9.95 -7.50
C MET A 33 -5.91 -10.32 -8.61
N GLU A 34 -6.42 -10.85 -9.72
CA GLU A 34 -5.58 -11.19 -10.89
C GLU A 34 -4.92 -9.95 -11.52
N VAL A 35 -5.59 -8.80 -11.44
CA VAL A 35 -5.07 -7.51 -11.93
C VAL A 35 -3.91 -6.97 -11.08
N TRP A 36 -3.76 -7.47 -9.86
CA TRP A 36 -2.67 -7.10 -8.96
C TRP A 36 -1.44 -8.00 -9.18
N ASP A 37 -0.80 -7.83 -10.33
CA ASP A 37 0.42 -8.56 -10.68
C ASP A 37 1.68 -7.98 -9.99
N SER A 38 2.86 -8.54 -10.32
CA SER A 38 4.14 -8.06 -9.75
C SER A 38 4.49 -6.63 -10.20
N LEU A 39 4.07 -6.20 -11.38
CA LEU A 39 4.32 -4.84 -11.88
C LEU A 39 3.41 -3.83 -11.18
N ALA A 40 2.14 -4.19 -10.97
CA ALA A 40 1.20 -3.45 -10.16
C ALA A 40 1.70 -3.32 -8.71
N GLN A 41 2.28 -4.39 -8.12
CA GLN A 41 2.92 -4.33 -6.81
C GLN A 41 4.05 -3.30 -6.74
N VAL A 42 4.97 -3.35 -7.69
CA VAL A 42 6.11 -2.42 -7.74
C VAL A 42 5.62 -0.97 -7.90
N ARG A 43 4.68 -0.74 -8.83
CA ARG A 43 4.08 0.59 -9.03
C ARG A 43 3.34 1.09 -7.81
N LEU A 44 2.63 0.21 -7.11
CA LEU A 44 1.88 0.53 -5.90
C LEU A 44 2.83 0.99 -4.80
N VAL A 45 3.89 0.24 -4.52
CA VAL A 45 4.90 0.62 -3.51
C VAL A 45 5.46 2.01 -3.82
N TYR A 46 5.90 2.27 -5.05
CA TYR A 46 6.42 3.60 -5.43
C TYR A 46 5.36 4.71 -5.34
N ALA A 47 4.11 4.43 -5.70
CA ALA A 47 3.03 5.40 -5.61
C ALA A 47 2.71 5.75 -4.15
N VAL A 48 2.72 4.75 -3.26
CA VAL A 48 2.51 4.91 -1.82
C VAL A 48 3.66 5.71 -1.20
N GLU A 49 4.91 5.38 -1.50
CA GLU A 49 6.09 6.14 -1.04
C GLU A 49 5.97 7.63 -1.40
N ARG A 50 5.55 7.94 -2.63
CA ARG A 50 5.34 9.31 -3.09
C ARG A 50 4.13 9.99 -2.45
N ALA A 51 3.02 9.26 -2.26
CA ALA A 51 1.78 9.81 -1.71
C ALA A 51 1.90 10.14 -0.23
N PHE A 52 2.68 9.37 0.51
CA PHE A 52 2.86 9.53 1.95
C PHE A 52 4.21 10.15 2.34
N ASP A 53 5.09 10.40 1.37
CA ASP A 53 6.46 10.90 1.57
C ASP A 53 7.22 10.01 2.56
N VAL A 54 7.24 8.70 2.32
CA VAL A 54 7.93 7.70 3.16
C VAL A 54 8.78 6.77 2.30
N GLU A 55 9.76 6.10 2.92
CA GLU A 55 10.47 4.98 2.31
C GLU A 55 9.89 3.68 2.86
N LEU A 56 9.51 2.78 1.96
CA LEU A 56 8.95 1.49 2.29
C LEU A 56 10.01 0.39 2.15
N PRO A 57 9.95 -0.65 2.99
CA PRO A 57 10.95 -1.71 2.95
C PRO A 57 10.80 -2.58 1.71
N GLU A 58 11.92 -2.95 1.09
CA GLU A 58 11.98 -3.74 -0.16
C GLU A 58 11.22 -5.07 -0.10
N ARG A 59 11.04 -5.64 1.10
CA ARG A 59 10.24 -6.86 1.30
C ARG A 59 8.80 -6.72 0.77
N LEU A 60 8.26 -5.50 0.72
CA LEU A 60 6.93 -5.25 0.17
C LEU A 60 6.89 -5.40 -1.36
N LEU A 61 8.02 -5.34 -2.06
CA LEU A 61 8.05 -5.50 -3.52
C LEU A 61 7.85 -6.94 -3.98
N THR A 62 8.21 -7.91 -3.13
CA THR A 62 8.29 -9.34 -3.52
C THR A 62 7.45 -10.28 -2.65
N SER A 63 6.96 -9.83 -1.50
CA SER A 63 6.14 -10.64 -0.60
C SER A 63 4.67 -10.64 -1.02
N GLU A 64 3.95 -11.73 -0.73
CA GLU A 64 2.50 -11.65 -0.62
C GLU A 64 2.14 -10.81 0.60
N VAL A 65 1.50 -9.67 0.35
CA VAL A 65 1.10 -8.69 1.37
C VAL A 65 -0.31 -8.24 1.13
N SER A 66 -0.99 -7.87 2.21
CA SER A 66 -2.28 -7.18 2.18
C SER A 66 -2.08 -5.67 2.13
N LEU A 67 -3.13 -4.93 1.75
CA LEU A 67 -3.13 -3.47 1.88
C LEU A 67 -2.98 -3.03 3.34
N LEU A 68 -3.45 -3.83 4.29
CA LEU A 68 -3.26 -3.59 5.72
C LEU A 68 -1.78 -3.61 6.11
N ASP A 69 -0.99 -4.57 5.57
CA ASP A 69 0.45 -4.64 5.82
C ASP A 69 1.19 -3.42 5.26
N ILE A 70 0.77 -2.95 4.08
CA ILE A 70 1.32 -1.73 3.46
C ILE A 70 0.96 -0.50 4.31
N ALA A 71 -0.29 -0.39 4.77
CA ALA A 71 -0.73 0.71 5.64
C ALA A 71 0.06 0.73 6.96
N ALA A 72 0.29 -0.44 7.57
CA ALA A 72 1.11 -0.56 8.78
C ALA A 72 2.54 -0.08 8.54
N ALA A 73 3.15 -0.48 7.41
CA ALA A 73 4.50 -0.02 7.05
C ALA A 73 4.57 1.50 6.83
N VAL A 74 3.55 2.10 6.22
CA VAL A 74 3.45 3.57 6.06
C VAL A 74 3.36 4.26 7.43
N VAL A 75 2.51 3.76 8.33
CA VAL A 75 2.36 4.32 9.68
C VAL A 75 3.68 4.25 10.45
N ASP A 76 4.39 3.14 10.37
CA ASP A 76 5.68 2.97 11.04
C ASP A 76 6.76 3.88 10.43
N ALA A 77 6.79 4.02 9.10
CA ALA A 77 7.71 4.93 8.43
C ALA A 77 7.42 6.41 8.78
N GLN A 78 6.15 6.82 8.87
CA GLN A 78 5.78 8.17 9.32
C GLN A 78 6.24 8.46 10.75
N LYS A 79 6.15 7.47 11.66
CA LYS A 79 6.64 7.62 13.04
C LYS A 79 8.15 7.77 13.07
N ALA A 80 8.88 6.97 12.29
CA ALA A 80 10.35 7.05 12.21
C ALA A 80 10.86 8.37 11.61
N LYS A 81 10.05 9.02 10.76
CA LYS A 81 10.36 10.32 10.15
C LYS A 81 10.13 11.52 11.09
N THR A 82 9.47 11.32 12.22
CA THR A 82 9.18 12.38 13.20
C THR A 82 10.29 12.39 14.28
N PRO A 83 11.09 13.46 14.41
CA PRO A 83 12.18 13.56 15.39
C PRO A 83 11.70 13.67 16.85
#